data_AF-A0A4Q1IGA1-F1
#
_entry.id   AF-A0A4Q1IGA1-F1
#
_cell.length_a   1.000
_cell.length_b   1.000
_cell.length_c   1.000
_cell.angle_alpha   90.00
_cell.angle_beta   90.00
_cell.angle_gamma   90.00
#
_symmetry.space_group_name_H-M   'P 1'
#
loop_
_entity.id
_entity.type
_entity.pdbx_description
1 polymer ?
#
loop_
_entity_poly.entity_id
_entity_poly.type
_entity_poly.pdbx_seq_one_letter_code
_entity_poly.pdbx_strand_id
1 'polypeptide(L)' 'MNKGGFSWKRLSGISGAKANISRKIGIPLTKSGRDQKIGRIVSKGCLGILVAMILPIILIFVFKVIY' A
#
# COMPACT_ATOMS: atom_id res chain seq x y z
N MET A 1 -8.53 15.54 3.07
CA MET A 1 -9.02 15.85 1.70
C MET A 1 -7.93 16.60 0.94
N ASN A 2 -7.35 16.00 -0.11
CA ASN A 2 -6.43 16.71 -1.00
C ASN A 2 -7.26 17.63 -1.91
N LYS A 3 -7.09 18.95 -1.74
CA LYS A 3 -7.64 19.95 -2.65
C LYS A 3 -7.00 19.71 -4.02
N GLY A 4 -7.80 19.40 -5.02
CA GLY A 4 -7.34 19.00 -6.36
C GLY A 4 -6.61 20.12 -7.09
N GLY A 5 -5.32 20.29 -6.79
CA GLY A 5 -4.44 21.20 -7.51
C GLY A 5 -4.23 20.76 -8.95
N PHE A 6 -4.36 21.72 -9.87
CA PHE A 6 -4.10 21.52 -11.29
C PHE A 6 -2.68 21.00 -11.50
N SER A 7 -2.52 19.94 -12.28
CA SER A 7 -1.22 19.35 -12.58
C SER A 7 -1.03 19.27 -14.08
N TRP A 8 0.03 19.89 -14.58
CA TRP A 8 0.47 19.80 -15.96
C TRP A 8 0.64 18.36 -16.46
N LYS A 9 0.93 17.42 -15.55
CA LYS A 9 1.04 15.97 -15.83
C LYS A 9 -0.31 15.26 -16.00
N ARG A 10 -1.41 15.86 -15.53
CA ARG A 10 -2.78 15.41 -15.84
C ARG A 10 -3.24 16.00 -17.16
N LEU A 11 -2.93 17.28 -17.41
CA LEU A 11 -3.31 17.97 -18.64
C LEU A 11 -2.64 17.35 -19.88
N SER A 12 -1.38 16.94 -19.77
CA SER A 12 -0.66 16.24 -20.86
C SER A 12 -1.15 14.81 -21.13
N GLY A 13 -2.17 14.31 -20.43
CA GLY A 13 -2.80 13.01 -20.72
C GLY A 13 -1.98 11.78 -20.30
N ILE A 14 -0.71 11.94 -19.91
CA ILE A 14 0.20 10.84 -19.52
C ILE A 14 -0.39 10.02 -18.36
N SER A 15 -1.09 10.68 -17.43
CA SER A 15 -1.78 9.99 -16.32
C SER A 15 -2.95 9.12 -16.81
N GLY A 16 -3.71 9.60 -17.80
CA GLY A 16 -4.84 8.88 -18.38
C GLY A 16 -4.40 7.67 -19.20
N ALA A 17 -3.32 7.80 -19.97
CA ALA A 17 -2.74 6.70 -20.74
C ALA A 17 -2.30 5.54 -19.85
N LYS A 18 -1.56 5.83 -18.76
CA LYS A 18 -1.16 4.81 -17.77
C LYS A 18 -2.37 4.13 -17.12
N ALA A 19 -3.44 4.87 -16.84
CA ALA A 19 -4.66 4.31 -16.28
C ALA A 19 -5.42 3.41 -17.27
N ASN A 20 -5.47 3.77 -18.55
CA ASN A 20 -6.08 2.94 -19.60
C ASN A 20 -5.33 1.62 -19.79
N ILE A 21 -4.00 1.67 -19.87
CA ILE A 21 -3.16 0.47 -20.02
C ILE A 21 -3.28 -0.42 -18.77
N SER A 22 -3.25 0.17 -17.58
CA SER A 22 -3.43 -0.56 -16.33
C SER A 22 -4.78 -1.26 -16.24
N ARG A 23 -5.87 -0.65 -16.75
CA ARG A 23 -7.19 -1.29 -16.82
C ARG A 23 -7.26 -2.45 -17.82
N LYS A 24 -6.55 -2.36 -18.94
CA LYS A 24 -6.48 -3.45 -19.93
C LYS A 24 -5.67 -4.66 -19.43
N ILE A 25 -4.56 -4.41 -18.73
CA ILE A 25 -3.65 -5.47 -18.26
C ILE A 25 -4.07 -6.00 -16.87
N GLY A 26 -4.85 -5.23 -16.10
CA GLY A 26 -5.24 -5.57 -14.73
C GLY A 26 -4.13 -5.38 -13.69
N ILE A 27 -2.94 -4.93 -14.11
CA ILE A 27 -1.79 -4.70 -13.23
C ILE A 27 -1.61 -3.18 -13.01
N PRO A 28 -1.52 -2.71 -11.75
CA PRO A 28 -1.26 -1.31 -11.45
C PRO A 28 0.15 -0.91 -11.90
N LEU A 29 0.22 -0.05 -12.92
CA LEU A 29 1.49 0.47 -13.45
C LEU A 29 2.06 1.63 -12.62
N THR A 30 1.24 2.23 -11.76
CA THR A 30 1.66 3.33 -10.90
C THR A 30 2.25 2.81 -9.58
N LYS A 31 3.23 3.54 -9.04
CA LYS A 31 3.81 3.24 -7.72
C LYS A 31 2.71 3.21 -6.63
N SER A 32 1.87 4.24 -6.61
CA SER A 32 0.73 4.34 -5.68
C SER A 32 -0.28 3.19 -5.81
N GLY A 33 -0.54 2.70 -7.03
CA GLY A 33 -1.43 1.56 -7.23
C GLY A 33 -0.84 0.25 -6.70
N ARG A 34 0.48 0.06 -6.82
CA ARG A 34 1.20 -1.07 -6.21
C ARG A 34 1.19 -0.96 -4.69
N ASP A 35 1.46 0.22 -4.14
CA ASP A 35 1.44 0.47 -2.70
C ASP A 35 0.05 0.23 -2.10
N GLN A 36 -1.03 0.59 -2.80
CA GLN A 36 -2.40 0.25 -2.39
C GLN A 36 -2.72 -1.25 -2.49
N LYS A 37 -2.19 -1.95 -3.49
CA LYS A 37 -2.36 -3.40 -3.61
C LYS A 37 -1.66 -4.11 -2.46
N ILE A 38 -0.41 -3.77 -2.18
CA ILE A 38 0.37 -4.29 -1.06
C ILE A 38 -0.30 -3.90 0.26
N GLY A 39 -0.69 -2.64 0.42
CA GLY A 39 -1.41 -2.15 1.60
C GLY A 39 -2.71 -2.92 1.85
N ARG A 40 -3.49 -3.26 0.82
CA ARG A 40 -4.67 -4.13 0.99
C ARG A 40 -4.30 -5.55 1.40
N ILE A 41 -3.22 -6.11 0.87
CA ILE A 41 -2.74 -7.45 1.25
C ILE A 41 -2.26 -7.45 2.71
N VAL A 42 -1.59 -6.39 3.14
CA VAL A 42 -1.12 -6.26 4.52
C VAL A 42 -2.28 -5.95 5.47
N SER A 43 -3.13 -4.98 5.17
CA SER A 43 -4.22 -4.55 6.07
C SER A 43 -5.45 -5.44 6.06
N LYS A 44 -5.78 -6.10 4.94
CA LYS A 44 -6.93 -7.02 4.83
C LYS A 44 -6.53 -8.50 4.72
N GLY A 45 -5.27 -8.81 4.46
CA GLY A 45 -4.79 -10.18 4.48
C GLY A 45 -4.39 -10.62 5.88
N CYS A 46 -4.42 -11.94 6.11
CA CYS A 46 -4.03 -12.58 7.36
C CYS A 46 -2.61 -12.17 7.83
N LEU A 47 -1.73 -11.82 6.89
CA LEU A 47 -0.33 -11.51 7.14
C LEU A 47 -0.12 -10.29 8.05
N GLY A 48 -0.87 -9.20 7.86
CA GLY A 48 -0.70 -8.01 8.71
C GLY A 48 -1.28 -8.20 10.12
N ILE A 49 -2.34 -9.02 10.25
CA ILE A 49 -2.91 -9.40 11.55
C ILE A 49 -1.91 -10.27 12.32
N LEU A 50 -1.29 -11.25 11.65
CA LEU A 50 -0.26 -12.12 12.24
C LEU A 50 0.94 -11.32 12.73
N VAL A 51 1.48 -10.41 11.91
CA VAL A 51 2.61 -9.56 12.33
C VAL A 51 2.24 -8.67 13.52
N ALA A 52 1.03 -8.09 13.52
CA ALA A 52 0.55 -7.26 14.61
C ALA A 52 0.37 -8.04 15.93
N MET A 53 0.02 -9.33 15.88
CA MET A 53 -0.10 -10.17 17.07
C MET A 53 1.24 -10.72 17.56
N ILE A 54 2.17 -11.04 16.65
CA ILE A 54 3.48 -11.62 17.01
C ILE A 54 4.40 -10.58 17.65
N LEU A 55 4.36 -9.33 17.18
CA LEU A 55 5.17 -8.22 17.70
C LEU A 55 5.09 -8.01 19.23
N PRO A 56 3.89 -7.87 19.84
CA PRO A 56 3.78 -7.69 21.28
C PRO A 56 4.18 -8.95 22.07
N ILE A 57 3.93 -10.15 21.53
CA ILE A 57 4.30 -11.41 22.19
C ILE A 57 5.83 -11.53 22.30
N ILE A 58 6.55 -11.24 21.22
CA ILE A 58 8.02 -11.23 21.22
C ILE A 58 8.54 -10.18 22.20
N LEU A 59 7.94 -8.99 22.21
CA LEU A 59 8.36 -7.92 23.10
C LEU A 59 8.21 -8.33 24.57
N ILE A 60 7.05 -8.89 24.96
CA ILE A 60 6.83 -9.40 26.32
C ILE A 60 7.83 -10.51 26.68
N PHE A 61 8.11 -11.43 25.74
CA PHE A 61 9.08 -12.50 25.96
C PHE A 61 10.50 -11.95 26.19
N VAL A 62 10.93 -10.99 25.39
CA VAL A 62 12.24 -10.34 25.53
C VAL A 62 12.35 -9.60 26.86
N PHE A 63 11.31 -8.86 27.27
CA PHE A 63 11.28 -8.19 28.57
C PHE A 63 11.41 -9.21 29.72
N LYS A 64 10.72 -10.35 29.63
CA LYS A 64 10.80 -11.40 30.65
C LYS A 64 12.13 -12.17 30.66
N VAL A 65 12.86 -12.19 29.55
CA VAL A 65 14.19 -12.82 29.49
C VAL A 65 15.27 -11.88 30.06
N ILE A 66 15.08 -10.57 29.92
CA ILE A 66 16.07 -9.56 30.34
C ILE A 66 15.93 -9.18 31.82
N TYR A 67 14.71 -9.16 32.37
CA TYR A 67 14.40 -8.79 33.76
C TYR A 67 13.96 -10.00 34.59
#